data_AF-A0A529M0D1-F1
#
_entry.id   AF-A0A529M0D1-F1
#
_cell.length_a   1.000
_cell.length_b   1.000
_cell.length_c   1.000
_cell.angle_alpha   90.00
_cell.angle_beta   90.00
_cell.angle_gamma   90.00
#
_symmetry.space_group_name_H-M   'P 1'
#
loop_
_entity.id
_entity.type
_entity.pdbx_description
1 polymer ?
#
loop_
_entity_poly.entity_id
_entity_poly.type
_entity_poly.pdbx_seq_one_letter_code
_entity_poly.pdbx_strand_id
1 'polypeptide(L)'
;TSSGSVFRSLIAEAQSDETAAAALADYSLGRRSHTGQIIERAKARGEIPADIDSAVVADLIASFAWRHLLTNRLDEDEATIGKAVNYVMRGIAAPAP
;
A
#
# COMPACT_ATOMS: atom_id res chain seq x y z
N THR A 1 -11.61 -2.27 15.29
CA THR A 1 -12.87 -2.26 14.50
C THR A 1 -13.03 -3.60 13.78
N SER A 2 -14.25 -4.08 13.54
CA SER A 2 -14.49 -5.38 12.87
C SER A 2 -14.09 -5.40 11.39
N SER A 3 -13.75 -4.24 10.81
CA SER A 3 -13.39 -4.09 9.40
C SER A 3 -12.11 -4.86 9.02
N GLY A 4 -11.14 -4.99 9.93
CA GLY A 4 -9.89 -5.72 9.65
C GLY A 4 -10.09 -7.23 9.53
N SER A 5 -10.93 -7.83 10.38
CA SER A 5 -11.26 -9.26 10.29
C SER A 5 -12.08 -9.57 9.04
N VAL A 6 -13.04 -8.71 8.67
CA VAL A 6 -13.82 -8.85 7.44
C VAL A 6 -12.91 -8.82 6.21
N PHE A 7 -11.94 -7.90 6.17
CA PHE A 7 -11.01 -7.82 5.04
C PHE A 7 -10.11 -9.06 4.91
N ARG A 8 -9.66 -9.64 6.03
CA ARG A 8 -8.92 -10.91 6.02
C ARG A 8 -9.75 -12.06 5.45
N SER A 9 -11.02 -12.16 5.86
CA SER A 9 -11.94 -13.18 5.33
C SER A 9 -12.18 -13.01 3.84
N LEU A 10 -12.35 -11.78 3.36
CA LEU A 10 -12.50 -11.50 1.93
C LEU A 10 -11.26 -11.91 1.13
N ILE A 11 -10.04 -11.64 1.63
CA ILE A 11 -8.79 -12.08 0.98
C ILE A 11 -8.70 -13.60 0.91
N ALA A 12 -9.10 -14.29 1.97
CA ALA A 12 -9.09 -15.75 2.00
C ALA A 12 -10.08 -16.35 0.98
N GLU A 13 -11.30 -15.84 0.94
CA GLU A 13 -12.34 -16.29 -0.01
C GLU A 13 -11.94 -16.04 -1.47
N ALA A 14 -11.31 -14.90 -1.75
CA ALA A 14 -10.83 -14.55 -3.09
C ALA A 14 -9.78 -15.53 -3.65
N GLN A 15 -9.21 -16.43 -2.85
CA GLN A 15 -8.29 -17.47 -3.34
C GLN A 15 -9.02 -18.65 -4.00
N SER A 16 -10.32 -18.80 -3.78
CA SER A 16 -11.14 -19.91 -4.27
C SER A 16 -12.40 -19.49 -5.00
N ASP A 17 -12.87 -18.25 -4.83
CA ASP A 17 -14.08 -17.73 -5.45
C ASP A 17 -13.78 -16.50 -6.34
N GLU A 18 -14.12 -16.60 -7.63
CA GLU A 18 -13.87 -15.54 -8.63
C GLU A 18 -14.70 -14.27 -8.37
N THR A 19 -15.88 -14.40 -7.78
CA THR A 19 -16.73 -13.24 -7.42
C THR A 19 -16.10 -12.47 -6.26
N ALA A 20 -15.60 -13.18 -5.24
CA ALA A 20 -14.86 -12.59 -4.14
C ALA A 20 -13.54 -11.95 -4.63
N ALA A 21 -12.84 -12.59 -5.57
CA ALA A 21 -11.65 -12.04 -6.20
C ALA A 21 -11.94 -10.73 -6.94
N ALA A 22 -13.02 -10.68 -7.73
CA ALA A 22 -13.45 -9.46 -8.42
C ALA A 22 -13.82 -8.34 -7.44
N ALA A 23 -14.55 -8.67 -6.36
CA ALA A 23 -14.91 -7.70 -5.33
C ALA A 23 -13.67 -7.16 -4.59
N LEU A 24 -12.69 -8.02 -4.28
CA LEU A 24 -11.43 -7.61 -3.68
C LEU A 24 -10.61 -6.72 -4.62
N ALA A 25 -10.57 -7.02 -5.92
CA ALA A 25 -9.86 -6.24 -6.92
C ALA A 25 -10.46 -4.83 -7.06
N ASP A 26 -11.79 -4.72 -7.17
CA ASP A 26 -12.49 -3.43 -7.24
C ASP A 26 -12.26 -2.58 -5.99
N TYR A 27 -12.38 -3.19 -4.81
CA TYR A 27 -12.08 -2.52 -3.56
C TYR A 27 -10.62 -2.03 -3.47
N SER A 28 -9.68 -2.85 -3.93
CA SER A 28 -8.24 -2.52 -3.93
C SER A 28 -7.94 -1.38 -4.90
N LEU A 29 -8.60 -1.35 -6.06
CA LEU A 29 -8.47 -0.29 -7.06
C LEU A 29 -8.85 1.08 -6.48
N GLY A 30 -9.94 1.17 -5.71
CA GLY A 30 -10.35 2.42 -5.07
C GLY A 30 -9.29 2.98 -4.12
N ARG A 31 -8.68 2.12 -3.28
CA ARG A 31 -7.63 2.53 -2.33
C ARG A 31 -6.32 2.88 -3.01
N ARG A 32 -5.97 2.14 -4.05
CA ARG A 32 -4.82 2.41 -4.91
C ARG A 32 -4.96 3.77 -5.59
N SER A 33 -6.12 4.06 -6.18
CA SER A 33 -6.42 5.34 -6.83
C SER A 33 -6.31 6.50 -5.85
N HIS A 34 -6.91 6.38 -4.66
CA HIS A 34 -6.84 7.42 -3.63
C HIS A 34 -5.40 7.72 -3.20
N THR A 35 -4.59 6.69 -2.93
CA THR A 35 -3.18 6.85 -2.53
C THR A 35 -2.36 7.44 -3.69
N GLY A 36 -2.59 6.96 -4.91
CA GLY A 36 -1.98 7.50 -6.12
C GLY A 36 -2.22 8.99 -6.30
N GLN A 37 -3.43 9.48 -6.03
CA GLN A 37 -3.75 10.92 -6.09
C GLN A 37 -2.96 11.77 -5.08
N ILE A 38 -2.59 11.21 -3.91
CA ILE A 38 -1.73 11.90 -2.96
C ILE A 38 -0.33 12.12 -3.57
N ILE A 39 0.20 11.10 -4.23
CA ILE A 39 1.52 11.11 -4.87
C ILE A 39 1.51 12.04 -6.10
N GLU A 40 0.45 12.01 -6.93
CA GLU A 40 0.30 12.93 -8.06
C GLU A 40 0.26 14.40 -7.60
N ARG A 41 -0.41 14.71 -6.48
CA ARG A 41 -0.37 16.07 -5.91
C ARG A 41 1.03 16.46 -5.44
N ALA A 42 1.82 15.53 -4.92
CA ALA A 42 3.21 15.78 -4.51
C ALA A 42 4.12 16.00 -5.74
N LYS A 43 3.91 15.25 -6.82
CA LYS A 43 4.55 15.49 -8.13
C LYS A 43 4.26 16.89 -8.65
N ALA A 44 3.00 17.32 -8.59
CA ALA A 44 2.60 18.68 -9.01
C ALA A 44 3.27 19.81 -8.18
N ARG A 45 3.67 19.53 -6.93
CA ARG A 45 4.44 20.46 -6.07
C ARG A 45 5.95 20.37 -6.26
N GLY A 46 6.44 19.42 -7.08
CA GLY A 46 7.87 19.18 -7.25
C GLY A 46 8.54 18.43 -6.10
N GLU A 47 7.76 17.82 -5.20
CA GLU A 47 8.28 17.04 -4.06
C GLU A 47 8.68 15.62 -4.47
N ILE A 48 8.10 15.10 -5.56
CA ILE A 48 8.38 13.77 -6.12
C ILE A 48 8.70 13.94 -7.61
N PRO A 49 9.73 13.25 -8.15
CA PRO A 49 10.06 13.28 -9.57
C PRO A 49 8.88 12.87 -10.47
N ALA A 50 8.77 13.51 -11.64
CA ALA A 50 7.63 13.35 -12.54
C ALA A 50 7.54 11.94 -13.17
N ASP A 51 8.67 11.25 -13.29
CA ASP A 51 8.82 9.90 -13.85
C ASP A 51 8.45 8.77 -12.88
N ILE A 52 8.22 9.08 -11.61
CA ILE A 52 7.72 8.11 -10.63
C ILE A 52 6.28 7.71 -10.95
N ASP A 53 6.06 6.40 -11.04
CA ASP A 53 4.72 5.81 -11.16
C ASP A 53 4.01 5.82 -9.80
N SER A 54 3.07 6.75 -9.63
CA SER A 54 2.28 6.92 -8.41
C SER A 54 1.47 5.68 -8.05
N ALA A 55 1.09 4.90 -9.05
CA ALA A 55 0.23 3.76 -8.89
C ALA A 55 1.04 2.56 -8.36
N VAL A 56 2.28 2.39 -8.81
CA VAL A 56 3.25 1.43 -8.24
C VAL A 56 3.60 1.80 -6.80
N VAL A 57 3.84 3.08 -6.50
CA VAL A 57 4.13 3.52 -5.13
C VAL A 57 2.94 3.26 -4.20
N ALA A 58 1.71 3.48 -4.67
CA ALA A 58 0.51 3.13 -3.92
C ALA A 58 0.43 1.62 -3.62
N ASP A 59 0.78 0.77 -4.59
CA ASP A 59 0.80 -0.69 -4.42
C ASP A 59 1.86 -1.14 -3.39
N LEU A 60 3.04 -0.50 -3.36
CA LEU A 60 4.08 -0.77 -2.36
C LEU A 60 3.60 -0.46 -0.93
N ILE A 61 2.96 0.69 -0.73
CA ILE A 61 2.41 1.12 0.56
C ILE A 61 1.30 0.15 1.00
N ALA A 62 0.37 -0.18 0.10
CA ALA A 62 -0.74 -1.10 0.39
C ALA A 62 -0.24 -2.50 0.75
N SER A 63 0.76 -3.01 0.03
CA SER A 63 1.34 -4.34 0.27
C SER A 63 1.93 -4.47 1.68
N PHE A 64 2.62 -3.42 2.16
CA PHE A 64 3.16 -3.40 3.53
C PHE A 64 2.04 -3.46 4.58
N ALA A 65 0.99 -2.65 4.40
CA ALA A 65 -0.16 -2.65 5.30
C ALA A 65 -0.91 -4.00 5.29
N TRP A 66 -1.07 -4.62 4.12
CA TRP A 66 -1.72 -5.92 3.98
C TRP A 66 -0.93 -7.03 4.65
N ARG A 67 0.40 -7.04 4.50
CA ARG A 67 1.28 -7.99 5.22
C ARG A 67 1.00 -7.92 6.72
N HIS A 68 0.95 -6.71 7.29
CA HIS A 68 0.73 -6.53 8.72
C HIS A 68 -0.66 -6.98 9.15
N LEU A 69 -1.68 -6.65 8.36
CA LEU A 69 -3.04 -7.08 8.63
C LEU A 69 -3.20 -8.60 8.60
N LEU A 70 -2.66 -9.27 7.58
CA LEU A 70 -2.77 -10.71 7.38
C LEU A 70 -1.96 -11.52 8.40
N THR A 71 -0.87 -10.94 8.92
CA THR A 71 -0.05 -11.55 9.97
C THR A 71 -0.43 -11.10 11.38
N ASN A 72 -1.51 -10.33 11.52
CA ASN A 72 -2.00 -9.77 12.78
C ASN A 72 -0.95 -8.92 13.54
N ARG A 73 -0.05 -8.24 12.80
CA ARG A 73 0.92 -7.27 13.33
C ARG A 73 0.34 -5.85 13.33
N LEU A 74 -0.69 -5.65 14.15
CA LEU A 74 -1.46 -4.39 14.17
C LEU A 74 -0.93 -3.36 15.18
N ASP A 75 0.02 -3.78 16.01
CA ASP A 75 0.67 -3.04 17.09
C ASP A 75 2.12 -2.66 16.74
N GLU A 76 2.45 -2.64 15.45
CA GLU A 76 3.78 -2.23 15.00
C GLU A 76 4.08 -0.79 15.43
N ASP A 77 5.29 -0.57 15.95
CA ASP A 77 5.71 0.75 16.39
C ASP A 77 5.83 1.75 15.22
N GLU A 78 5.64 3.03 15.55
CA GLU A 78 5.74 4.13 14.59
C GLU A 78 7.15 4.22 13.98
N ALA A 79 8.18 3.82 14.72
CA ALA A 79 9.56 3.83 14.23
C ALA A 79 9.77 2.86 13.05
N THR A 80 9.12 1.70 13.09
CA THR A 80 9.18 0.66 12.05
C THR A 80 8.37 1.07 10.84
N ILE A 81 7.18 1.65 11.04
CA ILE A 81 6.40 2.25 9.96
C ILE A 81 7.21 3.38 9.28
N GLY A 82 7.86 4.23 10.08
CA GLY A 82 8.72 5.31 9.60
C GLY A 82 9.88 4.80 8.75
N LYS A 83 10.52 3.67 9.10
CA LYS A 83 11.55 3.04 8.26
C LYS A 83 11.01 2.60 6.90
N ALA A 84 9.85 1.94 6.88
CA ALA A 84 9.23 1.50 5.63
C ALA A 84 8.94 2.68 4.69
N VAL A 85 8.38 3.77 5.23
CA VAL A 85 8.16 5.02 4.47
C VAL A 85 9.48 5.59 3.97
N ASN A 86 10.53 5.62 4.81
CA ASN A 86 11.84 6.13 4.41
C ASN A 86 12.45 5.33 3.23
N TYR A 87 12.31 4.00 3.26
CA TYR A 87 12.80 3.15 2.17
C TYR A 87 12.04 3.40 0.86
N VAL A 88 10.73 3.62 0.92
CA VAL A 88 9.93 3.98 -0.27
C VAL A 88 10.36 5.36 -0.80
N MET A 89 10.57 6.33 0.09
CA MET A 89 10.89 7.71 -0.31
C MET A 89 12.34 7.90 -0.79
N ARG A 90 13.30 7.15 -0.25
CA ARG A 90 14.73 7.33 -0.52
C ARG A 90 15.37 6.20 -1.32
N GLY A 91 14.65 5.10 -1.52
CA GLY A 91 15.25 3.86 -2.00
C GLY A 91 16.14 3.20 -0.94
N ILE A 92 16.68 2.02 -1.28
CA ILE A 92 17.54 1.21 -0.39
C ILE A 92 18.98 1.08 -0.90
N ALA A 93 19.29 1.71 -2.04
CA ALA A 93 20.64 1.74 -2.58
C ALA A 93 21.50 2.77 -1.82
N ALA A 94 22.80 2.50 -1.73
CA ALA A 94 23.74 3.52 -1.30
C ALA A 94 23.74 4.68 -2.31
N PRO A 95 23.99 5.93 -1.88
CA PRO A 95 24.23 7.03 -2.80
C PRO A 95 25.35 6.64 -3.77
N ALA A 96 25.20 6.98 -5.04
CA ALA A 96 26.33 6.90 -5.96
C ALA A 96 27.47 7.80 -5.44
N PRO A 97 28.73 7.36 -5.55
CA PRO A 97 29.88 8.16 -5.13
C PRO A 97 30.03 9.46 -5.92
#